data_AF-I3YU44-F1
#
_entry.id   AF-I3YU44-F1
#
_cell.length_a   1.000
_cell.length_b   1.000
_cell.length_c   1.000
_cell.angle_alpha   90.00
_cell.angle_beta   90.00
_cell.angle_gamma   90.00
#
_symmetry.space_group_name_H-M   'P 1'
#
loop_
_entity.id
_entity.type
_entity.pdbx_description
1 polymer ?
#
loop_
_entity_poly.entity_id
_entity_poly.type
_entity_poly.pdbx_seq_one_letter_code
_entity_poly.pdbx_strand_id
1 'polypeptide(L)'
;MKNLIIIFLFFTIFMAQGQEEVSTQKVWRVNFINPGVEVEVPVKKNSTFSTNLGVGFNGAYPDLVFGEENGIIYIIAPFVDLQFKQFYNFERRVEKGKSISGNSGNFISARIISRGPSIADNVIRKSDVDIAIGPTWGIQREFGNVHFLFDLGPQFYFDIDGNNGFWPLMAQLNIGLNLNSNKM
;
A
#
# COMPACT_ATOMS: atom_id res chain seq x y z
N MET A 1 -66.56 -4.63 -2.73
CA MET A 1 -65.39 -3.87 -2.23
C MET A 1 -64.22 -4.80 -1.83
N LYS A 2 -63.88 -5.82 -2.64
CA LYS A 2 -62.82 -6.81 -2.32
C LYS A 2 -61.55 -6.66 -3.18
N ASN A 3 -61.55 -5.73 -4.13
CA ASN A 3 -60.49 -5.66 -5.15
C ASN A 3 -59.54 -4.45 -4.98
N LEU A 4 -59.62 -3.70 -3.87
CA LEU A 4 -58.75 -2.54 -3.64
C LEU A 4 -57.47 -2.83 -2.85
N ILE A 5 -57.32 -4.04 -2.30
CA ILE A 5 -56.18 -4.39 -1.43
C ILE A 5 -54.95 -4.84 -2.25
N ILE A 6 -55.12 -5.20 -3.53
CA ILE A 6 -54.03 -5.75 -4.35
C ILE A 6 -53.10 -4.66 -4.93
N ILE A 7 -53.55 -3.41 -5.01
CA ILE A 7 -52.75 -2.33 -5.62
C ILE A 7 -51.71 -1.74 -4.64
N PHE A 8 -51.90 -1.91 -3.33
CA PHE A 8 -50.97 -1.36 -2.33
C PHE A 8 -49.73 -2.25 -2.09
N LEU A 9 -49.73 -3.50 -2.54
CA LEU A 9 -48.59 -4.41 -2.40
C LEU A 9 -47.50 -4.24 -3.48
N PHE A 10 -47.76 -3.45 -4.54
CA PHE A 10 -46.78 -3.22 -5.60
C PHE A 10 -45.82 -2.05 -5.33
N PHE A 11 -46.00 -1.31 -4.22
CA PHE A 11 -45.24 -0.09 -3.92
C PHE A 11 -44.16 -0.24 -2.84
N THR A 12 -43.90 -1.44 -2.32
CA THR A 12 -42.83 -1.67 -1.31
C THR A 12 -41.54 -2.26 -1.88
N ILE A 13 -41.42 -2.39 -3.21
CA ILE A 13 -40.15 -2.71 -3.87
C ILE A 13 -39.38 -1.42 -4.23
N PHE A 14 -39.57 -0.36 -3.43
CA PHE A 14 -38.59 0.73 -3.40
C PHE A 14 -37.31 0.19 -2.78
N MET A 15 -36.46 -0.35 -3.65
CA MET A 15 -35.02 -0.14 -3.60
C MET A 15 -34.43 -0.13 -2.18
N ALA A 16 -34.43 -1.29 -1.54
CA ALA A 16 -33.27 -1.65 -0.74
C ALA A 16 -32.10 -1.84 -1.72
N GLN A 17 -31.58 -0.73 -2.29
CA GLN A 17 -30.22 -0.74 -2.81
C GLN A 17 -29.37 -1.01 -1.58
N GLY A 18 -28.89 -2.25 -1.46
CA GLY A 18 -27.95 -2.61 -0.42
C GLY A 18 -26.81 -1.61 -0.48
N GLN A 19 -26.71 -0.76 0.52
CA GLN A 19 -25.57 0.12 0.65
C GLN A 19 -24.38 -0.83 0.83
N GLU A 20 -23.50 -0.89 -0.18
CA GLU A 20 -22.32 -1.75 -0.06
C GLU A 20 -21.61 -1.39 1.23
N GLU A 21 -21.37 -2.41 2.04
CA GLU A 21 -20.79 -2.21 3.35
C GLU A 21 -19.40 -1.59 3.19
N VAL A 22 -19.22 -0.41 3.79
CA VAL A 22 -17.93 0.30 3.79
C VAL A 22 -16.89 -0.60 4.45
N SER A 23 -16.08 -1.24 3.61
CA SER A 23 -15.15 -2.27 4.03
C SER A 23 -13.94 -2.33 3.10
N THR A 24 -12.82 -2.88 3.59
CA THR A 24 -11.65 -3.17 2.76
C THR A 24 -11.87 -4.41 1.90
N GLN A 25 -11.21 -4.44 0.74
CA GLN A 25 -11.23 -5.52 -0.24
C GLN A 25 -9.90 -6.26 -0.30
N LYS A 26 -9.96 -7.50 -0.77
CA LYS A 26 -8.77 -8.24 -1.20
C LYS A 26 -8.38 -7.82 -2.60
N VAL A 27 -7.17 -7.29 -2.77
CA VAL A 27 -6.69 -6.75 -4.04
C VAL A 27 -5.34 -7.37 -4.40
N TRP A 28 -5.22 -7.86 -5.63
CA TRP A 28 -3.98 -8.24 -6.27
C TRP A 28 -3.50 -7.10 -7.16
N ARG A 29 -2.21 -6.79 -7.13
CA ARG A 29 -1.62 -5.70 -7.92
C ARG A 29 -0.32 -6.08 -8.56
N VAL A 30 -0.06 -5.48 -9.71
CA VAL A 30 1.27 -5.42 -10.32
C VAL A 30 1.75 -3.98 -10.26
N ASN A 31 2.91 -3.76 -9.67
CA ASN A 31 3.53 -2.46 -9.44
C ASN A 31 4.62 -2.20 -10.49
N PHE A 32 4.85 -0.93 -10.87
CA PHE A 32 5.74 -0.57 -11.98
C PHE A 32 6.96 0.28 -11.61
N ILE A 33 6.85 1.17 -10.62
CA ILE A 33 7.99 2.01 -10.19
C ILE A 33 9.06 1.15 -9.53
N ASN A 34 8.63 0.31 -8.59
CA ASN A 34 9.39 -0.82 -8.08
C ASN A 34 8.67 -2.07 -8.56
N PRO A 35 9.07 -2.65 -9.71
CA PRO A 35 8.42 -3.79 -10.31
C PRO A 35 8.20 -4.91 -9.30
N GLY A 36 6.95 -5.28 -9.09
CA GLY A 36 6.59 -6.27 -8.08
C GLY A 36 5.14 -6.70 -8.14
N VAL A 37 4.83 -7.77 -7.42
CA VAL A 37 3.48 -8.29 -7.23
C VAL A 37 3.08 -8.07 -5.78
N GLU A 38 1.93 -7.43 -5.59
CA GLU A 38 1.37 -7.14 -4.28
C GLU A 38 0.04 -7.86 -4.08
N VAL A 39 -0.17 -8.34 -2.86
CA VAL A 39 -1.48 -8.76 -2.37
C VAL A 39 -1.82 -7.98 -1.11
N GLU A 40 -2.97 -7.32 -1.13
CA GLU A 40 -3.53 -6.64 0.03
C GLU A 40 -4.78 -7.39 0.50
N VAL A 41 -4.78 -7.83 1.75
CA VAL A 41 -5.84 -8.64 2.35
C VAL A 41 -6.56 -7.88 3.46
N PRO A 42 -7.91 -7.92 3.52
CA PRO A 42 -8.69 -7.39 4.64
C PRO A 42 -8.31 -8.02 5.98
N VAL A 43 -8.14 -7.18 7.00
CA VAL A 43 -8.03 -7.61 8.40
C VAL A 43 -9.29 -7.21 9.18
N LYS A 44 -9.79 -5.99 8.95
CA LYS A 44 -11.06 -5.47 9.45
C LYS A 44 -11.69 -4.59 8.37
N LYS A 45 -12.89 -4.06 8.61
CA LYS A 45 -13.59 -3.15 7.69
C LYS A 45 -12.75 -1.93 7.25
N ASN A 46 -11.80 -1.49 8.07
CA ASN A 46 -10.96 -0.33 7.80
C ASN A 46 -9.46 -0.62 7.92
N SER A 47 -9.04 -1.89 7.82
CA SER A 47 -7.62 -2.22 7.85
C SER A 47 -7.26 -3.39 6.95
N THR A 48 -6.06 -3.32 6.39
CA THR A 48 -5.51 -4.37 5.53
C THR A 48 -4.09 -4.72 5.91
N PHE A 49 -3.67 -5.91 5.50
CA PHE A 49 -2.28 -6.31 5.48
C PHE A 49 -1.85 -6.44 4.03
N SER A 50 -0.76 -5.77 3.64
CA SER A 50 -0.19 -5.85 2.29
C SER A 50 1.17 -6.53 2.32
N THR A 51 1.39 -7.39 1.32
CA THR A 51 2.67 -8.01 1.02
C THR A 51 3.01 -7.74 -0.43
N ASN A 52 4.16 -7.11 -0.68
CA ASN A 52 4.69 -6.82 -2.01
C ASN A 52 6.08 -7.44 -2.17
N LEU A 53 6.28 -8.17 -3.26
CA LEU A 53 7.53 -8.84 -3.60
C LEU A 53 7.98 -8.36 -4.97
N GLY A 54 9.25 -8.00 -5.13
CA GLY A 54 9.72 -7.46 -6.40
C GLY A 54 11.20 -7.15 -6.45
N VAL A 55 11.58 -6.34 -7.42
CA VAL A 55 12.91 -5.75 -7.56
C VAL A 55 12.75 -4.24 -7.55
N GLY A 56 13.50 -3.55 -6.69
CA GLY A 56 13.33 -2.13 -6.47
C GLY A 56 14.61 -1.33 -6.71
N PHE A 57 14.44 -0.11 -7.21
CA PHE A 57 15.50 0.88 -7.34
C PHE A 57 15.45 1.82 -6.13
N ASN A 58 16.50 1.81 -5.31
CA ASN A 58 16.52 2.53 -4.04
C ASN A 58 17.86 3.26 -3.85
N GLY A 59 17.87 4.29 -3.00
CA GLY A 59 19.12 4.83 -2.47
C GLY A 59 19.77 3.92 -1.43
N ALA A 60 20.97 4.30 -0.99
CA ALA A 60 21.63 3.65 0.13
C ALA A 60 21.23 4.27 1.48
N TYR A 61 21.33 3.46 2.52
CA TYR A 61 21.34 3.95 3.89
C TYR A 61 22.79 4.30 4.26
N PRO A 62 23.11 5.54 4.66
CA PRO A 62 24.47 6.00 4.91
C PRO A 62 25.26 5.10 5.87
N ASP A 63 24.61 4.64 6.95
CA ASP A 63 25.29 3.79 7.95
C ASP A 63 25.51 2.34 7.47
N LEU A 64 24.92 1.94 6.34
CA LEU A 64 25.00 0.58 5.79
C LEU A 64 25.91 0.47 4.56
N VAL A 65 26.64 1.53 4.20
CA VAL A 65 27.61 1.54 3.10
C VAL A 65 29.00 1.96 3.58
N PHE A 66 30.04 1.58 2.83
CA PHE A 66 31.39 2.06 3.06
C PHE A 66 31.68 3.32 2.24
N GLY A 67 32.36 4.29 2.86
CA GLY A 67 32.86 5.51 2.19
C GLY A 67 31.83 6.64 2.07
N GLU A 68 32.32 7.85 1.81
CA GLU A 68 31.50 8.99 1.39
C GLU A 68 31.37 8.95 -0.14
N GLU A 69 30.20 8.57 -0.62
CA GLU A 69 29.89 8.47 -2.05
C GLU A 69 29.34 9.82 -2.54
N ASN A 70 29.96 10.39 -3.58
CA ASN A 70 29.52 11.64 -4.20
C ASN A 70 28.62 11.37 -5.41
N GLY A 71 27.45 12.00 -5.46
CA GLY A 71 26.53 11.93 -6.61
C GLY A 71 25.27 11.13 -6.34
N ILE A 72 24.64 10.62 -7.41
CA ILE A 72 23.41 9.84 -7.30
C ILE A 72 23.79 8.40 -6.92
N ILE A 73 23.34 7.97 -5.74
CA ILE A 73 23.53 6.61 -5.24
C ILE A 73 22.33 5.76 -5.63
N TYR A 74 22.58 4.54 -6.14
CA TYR A 74 21.54 3.57 -6.44
C TYR A 74 21.91 2.15 -6.00
N ILE A 75 20.88 1.41 -5.60
CA ILE A 75 20.89 -0.02 -5.33
C ILE A 75 19.64 -0.61 -5.99
N ILE A 76 19.84 -1.55 -6.90
CA ILE A 76 18.81 -2.38 -7.50
C ILE A 76 18.88 -3.75 -6.85
N ALA A 77 17.86 -4.11 -6.08
CA ALA A 77 17.84 -5.34 -5.28
C ALA A 77 16.44 -5.93 -5.21
N PRO A 78 16.31 -7.27 -5.05
CA PRO A 78 15.04 -7.88 -4.69
C PRO A 78 14.58 -7.37 -3.32
N PHE A 79 13.27 -7.21 -3.13
CA PHE A 79 12.71 -6.77 -1.86
C PHE A 79 11.48 -7.58 -1.43
N VAL A 80 11.24 -7.52 -0.13
CA VAL A 80 9.97 -7.91 0.51
C VAL A 80 9.47 -6.70 1.28
N ASP A 81 8.26 -6.23 1.00
CA ASP A 81 7.63 -5.08 1.65
C ASP A 81 6.30 -5.52 2.28
N LEU A 82 6.21 -5.39 3.60
CA LEU A 82 5.08 -5.77 4.42
C LEU A 82 4.50 -4.53 5.07
N GLN A 83 3.18 -4.34 4.97
CA GLN A 83 2.54 -3.16 5.53
C GLN A 83 1.17 -3.48 6.14
N PHE A 84 0.99 -3.18 7.43
CA PHE A 84 -0.34 -3.12 8.03
C PHE A 84 -0.90 -1.72 7.86
N LYS A 85 -1.99 -1.56 7.09
CA LYS A 85 -2.64 -0.27 6.80
C LYS A 85 -3.91 -0.12 7.61
N GLN A 86 -4.07 1.01 8.31
CA GLN A 86 -5.28 1.41 9.01
C GLN A 86 -5.88 2.65 8.32
N PHE A 87 -6.99 2.45 7.60
CA PHE A 87 -7.69 3.51 6.90
C PHE A 87 -8.55 4.32 7.87
N TYR A 88 -8.42 5.64 7.83
CA TYR A 88 -9.11 6.54 8.76
C TYR A 88 -10.17 7.42 8.09
N ASN A 89 -10.38 7.27 6.77
CA ASN A 89 -11.25 8.19 6.02
C ASN A 89 -12.23 7.52 5.04
N PHE A 90 -12.46 6.21 5.11
CA PHE A 90 -13.41 5.53 4.21
C PHE A 90 -14.83 6.10 4.32
N GLU A 91 -15.37 6.20 5.54
CA GLU A 91 -16.72 6.76 5.78
C GLU A 91 -16.85 8.17 5.20
N ARG A 92 -15.93 9.07 5.56
CA ARG A 92 -15.86 10.44 5.04
C ARG A 92 -15.74 10.52 3.51
N ARG A 93 -15.15 9.50 2.86
CA ARG A 93 -15.07 9.43 1.39
C ARG A 93 -16.41 9.06 0.79
N VAL A 94 -17.05 8.01 1.32
CA VAL A 94 -18.36 7.54 0.88
C VAL A 94 -19.43 8.62 1.06
N GLU A 95 -19.45 9.32 2.19
CA GLU A 95 -20.33 10.48 2.44
C GLU A 95 -20.17 11.59 1.39
N LYS A 96 -18.99 11.72 0.80
CA LYS A 96 -18.67 12.70 -0.24
C LYS A 96 -18.83 12.15 -1.66
N GLY A 97 -19.45 10.98 -1.82
CA GLY A 97 -19.59 10.30 -3.10
C GLY A 97 -18.26 9.89 -3.74
N LYS A 98 -17.20 9.72 -2.94
CA LYS A 98 -15.88 9.30 -3.42
C LYS A 98 -15.72 7.80 -3.26
N SER A 99 -15.30 7.15 -4.33
CA SER A 99 -15.06 5.71 -4.35
C SER A 99 -14.00 5.26 -3.33
N ILE A 100 -14.21 4.08 -2.76
CA ILE A 100 -13.27 3.36 -1.90
C ILE A 100 -12.76 2.06 -2.57
N SER A 101 -13.09 1.86 -3.85
CA SER A 101 -12.61 0.75 -4.68
C SER A 101 -11.10 0.61 -4.60
N GLY A 102 -10.61 -0.64 -4.60
CA GLY A 102 -9.18 -0.92 -4.56
C GLY A 102 -8.52 -0.47 -3.27
N ASN A 103 -9.32 -0.32 -2.20
CA ASN A 103 -8.96 0.27 -0.91
C ASN A 103 -8.55 1.74 -1.01
N SER A 104 -9.19 2.52 -1.89
CA SER A 104 -8.93 3.95 -2.07
C SER A 104 -9.21 4.75 -0.78
N GLY A 105 -8.14 5.14 -0.08
CA GLY A 105 -8.24 5.84 1.21
C GLY A 105 -6.94 6.48 1.65
N ASN A 106 -6.99 7.17 2.78
CA ASN A 106 -5.82 7.61 3.49
C ASN A 106 -5.64 6.70 4.69
N PHE A 107 -4.39 6.38 5.01
CA PHE A 107 -4.07 5.43 6.05
C PHE A 107 -2.87 5.89 6.86
N ILE A 108 -2.78 5.32 8.06
CA ILE A 108 -1.52 5.19 8.79
C ILE A 108 -1.13 3.72 8.73
N SER A 109 0.16 3.42 8.78
CA SER A 109 0.65 2.05 8.68
C SER A 109 1.87 1.79 9.51
N ALA A 110 2.07 0.51 9.84
CA ALA A 110 3.37 -0.03 10.23
C ALA A 110 3.95 -0.77 9.03
N ARG A 111 5.14 -0.39 8.59
CA ARG A 111 5.81 -0.93 7.41
C ARG A 111 7.12 -1.58 7.80
N ILE A 112 7.39 -2.75 7.22
CA ILE A 112 8.68 -3.44 7.28
C ILE A 112 9.07 -3.74 5.83
N ILE A 113 10.24 -3.27 5.41
CA ILE A 113 10.82 -3.61 4.11
C ILE A 113 12.18 -4.24 4.31
N SER A 114 12.48 -5.29 3.57
CA SER A 114 13.82 -5.88 3.49
C SER A 114 14.30 -5.92 2.05
N ARG A 115 15.60 -5.70 1.85
CA ARG A 115 16.29 -5.79 0.57
C ARG A 115 17.32 -6.91 0.63
N GLY A 116 17.37 -7.73 -0.42
CA GLY A 116 18.35 -8.82 -0.55
C GLY A 116 19.63 -8.39 -1.27
N PRO A 117 20.45 -9.37 -1.70
CA PRO A 117 21.69 -9.11 -2.44
C PRO A 117 21.44 -8.25 -3.68
N SER A 118 22.32 -7.29 -3.93
CA SER A 118 22.16 -6.37 -5.06
C SER A 118 22.34 -7.09 -6.39
N ILE A 119 21.51 -6.71 -7.36
CA ILE A 119 21.63 -7.11 -8.76
C ILE A 119 22.57 -6.11 -9.48
N ALA A 120 22.45 -4.83 -9.13
CA ALA A 120 23.31 -3.76 -9.58
C ALA A 120 23.32 -2.62 -8.55
N ASP A 121 24.47 -2.04 -8.30
CA ASP A 121 24.64 -0.88 -7.42
C ASP A 121 25.86 -0.07 -7.88
N ASN A 122 26.03 1.11 -7.30
CA ASN A 122 27.26 1.91 -7.42
C ASN A 122 27.87 2.19 -6.05
N VAL A 123 27.62 1.35 -5.06
CA VAL A 123 28.07 1.54 -3.68
C VAL A 123 28.47 0.22 -3.04
N ILE A 124 29.45 0.26 -2.15
CA ILE A 124 29.85 -0.93 -1.40
C ILE A 124 28.96 -1.06 -0.16
N ARG A 125 28.00 -1.99 -0.21
CA ARG A 125 27.15 -2.32 0.95
C ARG A 125 27.96 -3.06 2.01
N LYS A 126 27.72 -2.76 3.28
CA LYS A 126 28.32 -3.49 4.40
C LYS A 126 27.80 -4.92 4.49
N SER A 127 26.53 -5.11 4.11
CA SER A 127 25.87 -6.41 4.07
C SER A 127 24.92 -6.53 2.89
N ASP A 128 24.68 -7.76 2.44
CA ASP A 128 23.75 -8.06 1.36
C ASP A 128 22.28 -7.91 1.77
N VAL A 129 21.97 -7.99 3.06
CA VAL A 129 20.61 -7.92 3.56
C VAL A 129 20.47 -6.77 4.53
N ASP A 130 19.50 -5.91 4.25
CA ASP A 130 19.07 -4.86 5.17
C ASP A 130 17.55 -4.84 5.33
N ILE A 131 17.11 -4.26 6.45
CA ILE A 131 15.73 -4.16 6.88
C ILE A 131 15.48 -2.73 7.33
N ALA A 132 14.34 -2.17 6.97
CA ALA A 132 13.84 -0.92 7.50
C ALA A 132 12.43 -1.09 8.04
N ILE A 133 12.18 -0.55 9.22
CA ILE A 133 10.90 -0.60 9.92
C ILE A 133 10.48 0.80 10.36
N GLY A 134 9.21 1.14 10.20
CA GLY A 134 8.70 2.41 10.68
C GLY A 134 7.22 2.63 10.45
N PRO A 135 6.63 3.60 11.16
CA PRO A 135 5.30 4.06 10.84
C PRO A 135 5.32 4.87 9.54
N THR A 136 4.27 4.76 8.73
CA THR A 136 4.06 5.64 7.58
C THR A 136 2.67 6.25 7.60
N TRP A 137 2.55 7.45 7.05
CA TRP A 137 1.27 8.03 6.65
C TRP A 137 1.18 7.99 5.14
N GLY A 138 0.02 7.61 4.61
CA GLY A 138 -0.12 7.42 3.18
C GLY A 138 -1.50 7.66 2.61
N ILE A 139 -1.50 7.72 1.29
CA ILE A 139 -2.64 7.92 0.42
C ILE A 139 -2.56 6.86 -0.68
N GLN A 140 -3.61 6.07 -0.84
CA GLN A 140 -3.77 5.24 -2.04
C GLN A 140 -5.08 5.52 -2.77
N ARG A 141 -5.04 5.43 -4.10
CA ARG A 141 -6.18 5.70 -4.98
C ARG A 141 -6.21 4.69 -6.11
N GLU A 142 -7.43 4.44 -6.58
CA GLU A 142 -7.70 3.73 -7.81
C GLU A 142 -8.37 4.66 -8.82
N PHE A 143 -7.88 4.63 -10.06
CA PHE A 143 -8.45 5.32 -11.22
C PHE A 143 -8.74 4.29 -12.31
N GLY A 144 -9.99 3.82 -12.40
CA GLY A 144 -10.31 2.63 -13.19
C GLY A 144 -9.71 1.39 -12.52
N ASN A 145 -8.62 0.87 -13.09
CA ASN A 145 -7.81 -0.20 -12.48
C ASN A 145 -6.40 0.29 -12.12
N VAL A 146 -6.06 1.55 -12.42
CA VAL A 146 -4.73 2.10 -12.14
C VAL A 146 -4.61 2.41 -10.67
N HIS A 147 -3.66 1.76 -10.01
CA HIS A 147 -3.31 1.96 -8.62
C HIS A 147 -2.28 3.07 -8.47
N PHE A 148 -2.52 3.95 -7.52
CA PHE A 148 -1.57 4.95 -7.05
C PHE A 148 -1.39 4.79 -5.54
N LEU A 149 -0.14 4.78 -5.08
CA LEU A 149 0.24 4.76 -3.68
C LEU A 149 1.31 5.82 -3.46
N PHE A 150 1.12 6.62 -2.43
CA PHE A 150 2.17 7.46 -1.87
C PHE A 150 2.14 7.32 -0.36
N ASP A 151 3.27 6.99 0.26
CA ASP A 151 3.42 7.04 1.70
C ASP A 151 4.77 7.62 2.11
N LEU A 152 4.82 8.13 3.33
CA LEU A 152 6.04 8.66 3.91
C LEU A 152 6.06 8.48 5.42
N GLY A 153 7.26 8.38 5.98
CA GLY A 153 7.45 8.29 7.42
C GLY A 153 8.89 8.06 7.83
N PRO A 154 9.17 8.20 9.13
CA PRO A 154 10.48 7.86 9.67
C PRO A 154 10.70 6.35 9.63
N GLN A 155 11.95 5.93 9.51
CA GLN A 155 12.34 4.53 9.55
C GLN A 155 13.58 4.33 10.40
N PHE A 156 13.58 3.28 11.21
CA PHE A 156 14.80 2.69 11.73
C PHE A 156 15.24 1.59 10.77
N TYR A 157 16.51 1.59 10.38
CA TYR A 157 17.07 0.59 9.48
C TYR A 157 18.28 -0.09 10.09
N PHE A 158 18.51 -1.34 9.70
CA PHE A 158 19.64 -2.14 10.14
C PHE A 158 19.99 -3.23 9.12
N ASP A 159 21.24 -3.66 9.11
CA ASP A 159 21.70 -4.84 8.38
C ASP A 159 21.88 -6.06 9.28
N ILE A 160 22.17 -7.21 8.68
CA ILE A 160 22.38 -8.47 9.41
C ILE A 160 23.70 -8.51 10.20
N ASP A 161 24.61 -7.57 9.95
CA ASP A 161 25.90 -7.46 10.63
C ASP A 161 25.85 -6.49 11.83
N GLY A 162 24.68 -5.91 12.10
CA GLY A 162 24.42 -5.06 13.26
C GLY A 162 24.65 -3.56 13.03
N ASN A 163 25.02 -3.13 11.82
CA ASN A 163 25.01 -1.71 11.48
C ASN A 163 23.57 -1.22 11.42
N ASN A 164 23.33 0.01 11.85
CA ASN A 164 21.99 0.56 11.94
C ASN A 164 22.01 2.09 11.91
N GLY A 165 20.83 2.67 11.69
CA GLY A 165 20.65 4.11 11.68
C GLY A 165 19.17 4.49 11.64
N PHE A 166 18.93 5.79 11.54
CA PHE A 166 17.60 6.35 11.50
C PHE A 166 17.43 7.27 10.30
N TRP A 167 16.43 6.96 9.48
CA TRP A 167 16.04 7.77 8.34
C TRP A 167 14.81 8.62 8.72
N PRO A 168 14.94 9.95 8.84
CA PRO A 168 13.86 10.78 9.39
C PRO A 168 12.62 10.84 8.50
N LEU A 169 12.80 10.69 7.18
CA LEU A 169 11.71 10.82 6.22
C LEU A 169 12.00 9.98 4.97
N MET A 170 11.47 8.77 4.94
CA MET A 170 11.43 7.94 3.73
C MET A 170 10.12 8.23 3.01
N ALA A 171 10.15 8.25 1.68
CA ALA A 171 8.96 8.35 0.85
C ALA A 171 8.91 7.16 -0.12
N GLN A 172 7.73 6.57 -0.26
CA GLN A 172 7.42 5.57 -1.27
C GLN A 172 6.44 6.15 -2.27
N LEU A 173 6.69 5.89 -3.54
CA LEU A 173 5.75 6.10 -4.62
C LEU A 173 5.56 4.78 -5.36
N ASN A 174 4.31 4.40 -5.59
CA ASN A 174 3.99 3.26 -6.44
C ASN A 174 2.87 3.61 -7.42
N ILE A 175 3.03 3.13 -8.64
CA ILE A 175 2.00 3.14 -9.68
C ILE A 175 1.90 1.71 -10.19
N GLY A 176 0.67 1.19 -10.26
CA GLY A 176 0.43 -0.20 -10.64
C GLY A 176 -0.95 -0.42 -11.25
N LEU A 177 -1.31 -1.69 -11.42
CA LEU A 177 -2.63 -2.12 -11.87
C LEU A 177 -3.24 -3.07 -10.85
N ASN A 178 -4.45 -2.76 -10.39
CA ASN A 178 -5.30 -3.69 -9.65
C ASN A 178 -5.88 -4.73 -10.61
N LEU A 179 -5.75 -6.01 -10.27
CA LEU A 179 -6.18 -7.12 -11.12
C LEU A 179 -7.62 -7.58 -10.85
N ASN A 180 -8.15 -7.29 -9.66
CA ASN A 180 -9.44 -7.80 -9.19
C ASN A 180 -10.21 -6.79 -8.31
N SER A 181 -10.02 -5.49 -8.54
CA SER A 181 -10.75 -4.49 -7.76
C SER A 181 -12.24 -4.52 -8.09
N ASN A 182 -13.06 -4.63 -7.06
CA ASN A 182 -14.51 -4.52 -7.19
C ASN A 182 -14.93 -3.06 -7.03
N LYS A 183 -15.88 -2.61 -7.85
CA LYS A 183 -16.40 -1.25 -7.74
C LYS A 183 -17.24 -1.11 -6.46
N MET A 184 -16.82 -0.18 -5.60
CA MET A 184 -17.46 0.36 -4.40
C MET A 184 -17.37 1.89 -4.38
#